data_AF-A0A800E955-F1
#
_entry.id   AF-A0A800E955-F1
#
_cell.length_a   1.000
_cell.length_b   1.000
_cell.length_c   1.000
_cell.angle_alpha   90.00
_cell.angle_beta   90.00
_cell.angle_gamma   90.00
#
_symmetry.space_group_name_H-M   'P 1'
#
loop_
_entity.id
_entity.type
_entity.pdbx_description
1 polymer ?
#
loop_
_entity_poly.entity_id
_entity_poly.type
_entity_poly.pdbx_seq_one_letter_code
_entity_poly.pdbx_strand_id
1 'polypeptide(L)'
;MIISHKYKFLFIGLPFSASSAISKELYTKYEGEPYLRKHSLYHEFIKIATIVEKKYFVFAVLRNPMEIVVTVYEKMKTNAKGNFTNPDLFVENEGHITKKHRVRFNFIKENNASFQEYFIKFYHKPYDNTSSVTIDKCDYVIRYENIANDYITALEKAGVLNPTPLLIANKTQGKRKNLSDYYTDEIKERATYIFGPFLNKYDYRFPEEWGSVKIPLTSKYLFVIMGVFRKINERIKKHSKRKSISGSIYGEIQRGNTP
;
A
#
# COMPACT_ATOMS: atom_id res chain seq x y z
N MET A 1 4.62 10.59 3.17
CA MET A 1 5.94 10.43 3.78
C MET A 1 6.03 11.42 4.92
N ILE A 2 6.17 10.91 6.14
CA ILE A 2 6.25 11.74 7.34
C ILE A 2 7.67 11.61 7.89
N ILE A 3 8.30 12.72 8.27
CA ILE A 3 9.61 12.75 8.93
C ILE A 3 9.42 13.30 10.34
N SER A 4 10.19 12.84 11.32
CA SER A 4 10.30 13.51 12.62
C SER A 4 11.77 13.80 12.91
N HIS A 5 12.10 15.07 13.08
CA HIS A 5 13.46 15.47 13.42
C HIS A 5 13.78 15.23 14.90
N LYS A 6 12.78 15.34 15.78
CA LYS A 6 12.90 15.04 17.21
C LYS A 6 13.26 13.58 17.45
N TYR A 7 12.50 12.65 16.85
CA TYR A 7 12.71 11.20 17.01
C TYR A 7 13.56 10.59 15.89
N LYS A 8 14.09 11.41 14.97
CA LYS A 8 14.99 10.99 13.88
C LYS A 8 14.47 9.78 13.09
N PHE A 9 13.21 9.82 12.68
CA PHE A 9 12.62 8.75 11.85
C PHE A 9 12.04 9.27 10.53
N LEU A 10 11.88 8.34 9.59
CA LEU A 10 11.17 8.52 8.33
C LEU A 10 10.12 7.41 8.13
N PHE A 11 8.86 7.81 8.05
CA PHE A 11 7.76 6.91 7.67
C PHE A 11 7.42 7.00 6.19
N ILE A 12 7.52 5.87 5.49
CA ILE A 12 7.16 5.74 4.07
C ILE A 12 5.79 5.08 3.94
N GLY A 13 4.75 5.90 3.77
CA GLY A 13 3.39 5.44 3.61
C GLY A 13 3.10 4.86 2.23
N LEU A 14 3.15 3.54 2.07
CA LEU A 14 2.76 2.86 0.82
C LEU A 14 1.23 2.89 0.60
N PRO A 15 0.72 2.73 -0.64
CA PRO A 15 -0.72 2.55 -0.87
C PRO A 15 -1.29 1.32 -0.14
N PHE A 16 -2.55 1.40 0.33
CA PHE A 16 -3.28 0.31 1.00
C PHE A 16 -2.68 -0.21 2.33
N SER A 17 -1.82 0.57 2.97
CA SER A 17 -1.02 0.15 4.13
C SER A 17 -1.40 0.87 5.44
N ALA A 18 -2.66 1.31 5.58
CA ALA A 18 -3.11 2.22 6.65
C ALA A 18 -2.30 3.53 6.79
N SER A 19 -1.54 3.90 5.75
CA SER A 19 -0.67 5.07 5.76
C SER A 19 -1.35 6.39 6.14
N SER A 20 -2.64 6.57 5.87
CA SER A 20 -3.37 7.76 6.35
C SER A 20 -3.45 7.83 7.88
N ALA A 21 -3.80 6.72 8.53
CA ALA A 21 -4.00 6.66 9.98
C ALA A 21 -2.66 6.88 10.71
N ILE A 22 -1.62 6.17 10.28
CA ILE A 22 -0.27 6.36 10.80
C ILE A 22 0.21 7.79 10.56
N SER A 23 0.03 8.35 9.34
CA SER A 23 0.49 9.73 9.08
C SER A 23 -0.21 10.75 9.98
N LYS A 24 -1.52 10.57 10.25
CA LYS A 24 -2.27 11.42 11.19
C LYS A 24 -1.66 11.36 12.58
N GLU A 25 -1.43 10.15 13.09
CA GLU A 25 -0.91 10.00 14.45
C GLU A 25 0.52 10.50 14.61
N LEU A 26 1.40 10.20 13.63
CA LEU A 26 2.77 10.73 13.59
C LEU A 26 2.76 12.26 13.61
N TYR A 27 1.88 12.88 12.82
CA TYR A 27 1.73 14.33 12.80
C TYR A 27 1.22 14.89 14.13
N THR A 28 0.17 14.30 14.71
CA THR A 28 -0.48 14.89 15.89
C THR A 28 0.25 14.61 17.21
N LYS A 29 1.03 13.52 17.32
CA LYS A 29 1.63 13.09 18.60
C LYS A 29 3.15 13.04 18.62
N TYR A 30 3.79 12.92 17.46
CA TYR A 30 5.22 12.58 17.39
C TYR A 30 6.04 13.59 16.59
N GLU A 31 5.57 14.84 16.52
CA GLU A 31 6.22 15.94 15.78
C GLU A 31 6.61 15.50 14.36
N GLY A 32 5.73 14.70 13.76
CA GLY A 32 5.88 14.25 12.40
C GLY A 32 5.44 15.36 11.45
N GLU A 33 6.22 15.63 10.42
CA GLU A 33 5.90 16.64 9.42
C GLU A 33 5.81 16.01 8.02
N PRO A 34 4.94 16.53 7.14
CA PRO A 34 4.90 16.09 5.75
C PRO A 34 6.17 16.52 5.01
N TYR A 35 7.07 15.57 4.76
CA TYR A 35 8.33 15.87 4.06
C TYR A 35 8.18 15.89 2.53
N LEU A 36 7.44 14.91 2.00
CA LEU A 36 7.14 14.76 0.58
C LEU A 36 5.66 14.41 0.39
N ARG A 37 5.22 14.14 -0.84
CA ARG A 37 3.87 13.63 -1.10
C ARG A 37 3.62 12.31 -0.36
N LYS A 38 2.34 11.99 -0.12
CA LYS A 38 1.90 10.85 0.70
C LYS A 38 2.61 9.54 0.37
N HIS A 39 2.63 9.18 -0.91
CA HIS A 39 3.18 7.94 -1.45
C HIS A 39 4.54 8.14 -2.15
N SER A 40 5.35 9.10 -1.70
CA SER A 40 6.75 9.17 -2.12
C SER A 40 7.53 7.96 -1.63
N LEU A 41 8.50 7.54 -2.43
CA LEU A 41 9.37 6.40 -2.16
C LEU A 41 10.75 6.87 -1.64
N TYR A 42 11.52 5.94 -1.08
CA TYR A 42 12.82 6.27 -0.46
C TYR A 42 13.81 6.96 -1.40
N HIS A 43 13.82 6.59 -2.68
CA HIS A 43 14.73 7.22 -3.65
C HIS A 43 14.39 8.69 -3.94
N GLU A 44 13.13 9.13 -3.71
CA GLU A 44 12.76 10.55 -3.78
C GLU A 44 13.30 11.30 -2.57
N PHE A 45 13.23 10.70 -1.38
CA PHE A 45 13.78 11.24 -0.13
C PHE A 45 15.29 11.46 -0.22
N ILE A 46 16.05 10.43 -0.63
CA ILE A 46 17.53 10.50 -0.70
C ILE A 46 18.05 11.64 -1.60
N LYS A 47 17.27 12.06 -2.61
CA LYS A 47 17.66 13.14 -3.54
C LYS A 47 17.69 14.51 -2.86
N ILE A 48 16.87 14.73 -1.84
CA ILE A 48 16.72 16.03 -1.18
C ILE A 48 17.17 16.04 0.27
N ALA A 49 17.24 14.86 0.91
CA ALA A 49 17.62 14.72 2.30
C ALA A 49 19.08 15.13 2.55
N THR A 50 19.30 15.83 3.65
CA THR A 50 20.60 16.12 4.25
C THR A 50 21.33 14.84 4.65
N ILE A 51 22.64 14.96 4.90
CA ILE A 51 23.47 13.83 5.38
C ILE A 51 22.96 13.30 6.72
N VAL A 52 22.38 14.16 7.56
CA VAL A 52 21.85 13.80 8.88
C VAL A 52 20.53 13.02 8.72
N GLU A 53 19.60 13.52 7.92
CA GLU A 53 18.29 12.86 7.69
C GLU A 53 18.45 11.48 7.04
N LYS A 54 19.46 11.29 6.19
CA LYS A 54 19.75 9.98 5.57
C LYS A 54 20.08 8.88 6.58
N LYS A 55 20.40 9.23 7.83
CA LYS A 55 20.67 8.31 8.94
C LYS A 55 19.45 8.05 9.83
N TYR A 56 18.30 8.64 9.52
CA TYR A 56 17.09 8.46 10.31
C TYR A 56 16.57 7.03 10.19
N PHE A 57 15.92 6.56 11.24
CA PHE A 57 15.28 5.25 11.28
C PHE A 57 14.10 5.22 10.30
N VAL A 58 14.18 4.36 9.28
CA VAL A 58 13.20 4.27 8.19
C VAL A 58 12.27 3.09 8.44
N PHE A 59 10.96 3.35 8.39
CA PHE A 59 9.98 2.28 8.46
C PHE A 59 8.82 2.47 7.49
N ALA A 60 8.20 1.36 7.12
CA ALA A 60 7.05 1.31 6.23
C ALA A 60 6.11 0.17 6.64
N VAL A 61 4.89 0.20 6.11
CA VAL A 61 3.92 -0.89 6.30
C VAL A 61 3.87 -1.75 5.04
N LEU A 62 4.03 -3.05 5.22
CA LEU A 62 3.83 -4.07 4.21
C LEU A 62 2.52 -4.82 4.50
N ARG A 63 1.74 -5.07 3.45
CA ARG A 63 0.46 -5.79 3.57
C ARG A 63 0.45 -6.97 2.61
N ASN A 64 -0.20 -8.06 3.01
CA ASN A 64 -0.40 -9.21 2.16
C ASN A 64 -1.03 -8.78 0.82
N PRO A 65 -0.45 -9.16 -0.34
CA PRO A 65 -0.94 -8.73 -1.64
C PRO A 65 -2.33 -9.30 -1.99
N MET A 66 -2.69 -10.48 -1.48
CA MET A 66 -4.03 -11.07 -1.66
C MET A 66 -5.10 -10.19 -1.01
N GLU A 67 -4.82 -9.77 0.22
CA GLU A 67 -5.63 -8.81 1.00
C GLU A 67 -5.83 -7.47 0.29
N ILE A 68 -4.77 -6.96 -0.35
CA ILE A 68 -4.84 -5.71 -1.13
C ILE A 68 -5.79 -5.87 -2.31
N VAL A 69 -5.69 -6.96 -3.08
CA VAL A 69 -6.52 -7.18 -4.27
C VAL A 69 -7.99 -7.32 -3.91
N VAL A 70 -8.32 -8.05 -2.84
CA VAL A 70 -9.68 -8.11 -2.28
C VAL A 70 -10.16 -6.71 -1.87
N THR A 71 -9.33 -5.95 -1.17
CA THR A 71 -9.68 -4.58 -0.74
C THR A 71 -9.96 -3.65 -1.93
N VAL A 72 -9.21 -3.79 -3.03
CA VAL A 72 -9.45 -3.01 -4.26
C VAL A 72 -10.77 -3.40 -4.91
N TYR A 73 -11.04 -4.71 -5.03
CA TYR A 73 -12.31 -5.22 -5.55
C TYR A 73 -13.50 -4.68 -4.75
N GLU A 74 -13.48 -4.82 -3.42
CA GLU A 74 -14.59 -4.38 -2.56
C GLU A 74 -14.82 -2.86 -2.62
N LYS A 75 -13.73 -2.07 -2.71
CA LYS A 75 -13.84 -0.62 -2.90
C LYS A 75 -14.49 -0.26 -4.24
N MET A 76 -14.17 -0.98 -5.31
CA MET A 76 -14.79 -0.76 -6.62
C MET A 76 -16.24 -1.23 -6.64
N LYS A 77 -16.51 -2.42 -6.08
CA LYS A 77 -17.84 -3.02 -6.01
C LYS A 77 -18.81 -2.17 -5.22
N THR A 78 -18.41 -1.68 -4.05
CA THR A 78 -19.27 -0.84 -3.21
C THR A 78 -19.29 0.61 -3.71
N ASN A 79 -18.15 1.14 -4.16
CA ASN A 79 -17.94 2.56 -4.48
C ASN A 79 -18.50 3.48 -3.38
N ALA A 80 -18.37 3.09 -2.10
CA ALA A 80 -19.03 3.76 -0.98
C ALA A 80 -18.68 5.27 -0.84
N LYS A 81 -17.52 5.69 -1.37
CA LYS A 81 -17.07 7.09 -1.37
C LYS A 81 -17.33 7.84 -2.68
N GLY A 82 -17.98 7.19 -3.65
CA GLY A 82 -18.17 7.74 -5.00
C GLY A 82 -16.88 7.92 -5.80
N ASN A 83 -15.76 7.36 -5.34
CA ASN A 83 -14.44 7.68 -5.90
C ASN A 83 -14.32 7.34 -7.40
N PHE A 84 -14.92 6.24 -7.83
CA PHE A 84 -14.79 5.77 -9.22
C PHE A 84 -15.76 6.45 -10.19
N THR A 85 -16.69 7.24 -9.67
CA THR A 85 -17.71 7.98 -10.42
C THR A 85 -17.54 9.50 -10.31
N ASN A 86 -16.64 9.99 -9.46
CA ASN A 86 -16.36 11.41 -9.31
C ASN A 86 -15.28 11.88 -10.31
N PRO A 87 -15.63 12.74 -11.30
CA PRO A 87 -14.69 13.24 -12.29
C PRO A 87 -13.51 14.01 -11.70
N ASP A 88 -13.67 14.71 -10.58
CA ASP A 88 -12.58 15.49 -9.95
C ASP A 88 -11.45 14.59 -9.44
N LEU A 89 -11.74 13.30 -9.23
CA LEU A 89 -10.74 12.32 -8.82
C LEU A 89 -10.06 11.65 -10.00
N PHE A 90 -10.44 11.95 -11.24
CA PHE A 90 -9.86 11.34 -12.42
C PHE A 90 -8.52 11.97 -12.78
N VAL A 91 -7.58 11.16 -13.27
CA VAL A 91 -6.23 11.65 -13.64
C VAL A 91 -6.28 12.75 -14.70
N GLU A 92 -7.25 12.69 -15.61
CA GLU A 92 -7.47 13.75 -16.61
C GLU A 92 -7.81 15.11 -15.99
N ASN A 93 -8.36 15.10 -14.77
CA ASN A 93 -8.72 16.28 -13.97
C ASN A 93 -7.77 16.43 -12.76
N GLU A 94 -6.52 15.99 -12.91
CA GLU A 94 -5.46 16.05 -11.89
C GLU A 94 -5.70 15.20 -10.62
N GLY A 95 -6.70 14.32 -10.64
CA GLY A 95 -6.95 13.33 -9.61
C GLY A 95 -6.02 12.11 -9.68
N HIS A 96 -6.44 10.99 -9.06
CA HIS A 96 -5.63 9.78 -8.91
C HIS A 96 -6.30 8.50 -9.47
N ILE A 97 -7.54 8.60 -9.93
CA ILE A 97 -8.29 7.50 -10.54
C ILE A 97 -7.96 7.44 -12.03
N THR A 98 -7.23 6.39 -12.42
CA THR A 98 -6.79 6.20 -13.80
C THR A 98 -7.90 5.62 -14.69
N LYS A 99 -7.77 5.75 -16.01
CA LYS A 99 -8.61 5.01 -16.98
C LYS A 99 -8.69 3.50 -16.68
N LYS A 100 -7.56 2.88 -16.31
CA LYS A 100 -7.49 1.45 -15.94
C LYS A 100 -8.32 1.11 -14.69
N HIS A 101 -8.36 2.01 -13.70
CA HIS A 101 -9.23 1.85 -12.54
C HIS A 101 -10.71 1.89 -12.96
N ARG A 102 -11.08 2.82 -13.86
CA ARG A 102 -12.46 2.94 -14.35
C ARG A 102 -12.89 1.74 -15.19
N VAL A 103 -12.03 1.22 -16.06
CA VAL A 103 -12.31 -0.04 -16.81
C VAL A 103 -12.60 -1.21 -15.87
N ARG A 104 -11.80 -1.36 -14.80
CA ARG A 104 -12.02 -2.40 -13.78
C ARG A 104 -13.34 -2.20 -13.02
N PHE A 105 -13.62 -0.96 -12.63
CA PHE A 105 -14.85 -0.58 -11.96
C PHE A 105 -16.09 -0.87 -12.82
N ASN A 106 -16.07 -0.42 -14.08
CA ASN A 106 -17.14 -0.63 -15.05
C ASN A 106 -17.38 -2.13 -15.29
N PHE A 107 -16.32 -2.92 -15.48
CA PHE A 107 -16.45 -4.38 -15.61
C PHE A 107 -17.21 -4.99 -14.43
N ILE A 108 -16.88 -4.60 -13.20
CA ILE A 108 -17.57 -5.10 -12.00
C ILE A 108 -19.05 -4.67 -12.00
N LYS A 109 -19.34 -3.42 -12.34
CA LYS A 109 -20.70 -2.86 -12.27
C LYS A 109 -21.61 -3.35 -13.39
N GLU A 110 -21.14 -3.31 -14.63
CA GLU A 110 -21.91 -3.68 -15.82
C GLU A 110 -22.22 -5.18 -15.87
N ASN A 111 -21.33 -6.02 -15.33
CA ASN A 111 -21.49 -7.49 -15.36
C ASN A 111 -21.92 -8.08 -14.00
N ASN A 112 -22.10 -7.24 -12.97
CA ASN A 112 -22.25 -7.69 -11.58
C ASN A 112 -21.16 -8.71 -11.17
N ALA A 113 -19.93 -8.49 -11.63
CA ALA A 113 -18.88 -9.52 -11.61
C ALA A 113 -18.52 -9.93 -10.17
N SER A 114 -18.42 -11.24 -9.96
CA SER A 114 -17.82 -11.86 -8.79
C SER A 114 -16.34 -11.48 -8.64
N PHE A 115 -15.76 -11.79 -7.47
CA PHE A 115 -14.33 -11.58 -7.27
C PHE A 115 -13.50 -12.45 -8.21
N GLN A 116 -13.94 -13.68 -8.48
CA GLN A 116 -13.30 -14.67 -9.34
C GLN A 116 -13.23 -14.15 -10.78
N GLU A 117 -14.35 -13.70 -11.35
CA GLU A 117 -14.40 -13.13 -12.71
C GLU A 117 -13.51 -11.89 -12.82
N TYR A 118 -13.59 -10.99 -11.83
CA TYR A 118 -12.69 -9.82 -11.75
C TYR A 118 -11.22 -10.23 -11.69
N PHE A 119 -10.88 -11.22 -10.86
CA PHE A 119 -9.51 -11.67 -10.65
C PHE A 119 -8.95 -12.30 -11.92
N ILE A 120 -9.70 -13.23 -12.52
CA ILE A 120 -9.36 -13.89 -13.78
C ILE A 120 -9.16 -12.85 -14.89
N LYS A 121 -10.03 -11.84 -15.00
CA LYS A 121 -9.98 -10.85 -16.08
C LYS A 121 -8.78 -9.89 -16.00
N PHE A 122 -8.30 -9.58 -14.80
CA PHE A 122 -7.35 -8.47 -14.61
C PHE A 122 -5.99 -8.86 -13.99
N TYR A 123 -5.80 -10.10 -13.56
CA TYR A 123 -4.57 -10.57 -12.93
C TYR A 123 -3.96 -11.76 -13.67
N HIS A 124 -2.96 -11.47 -14.50
CA HIS A 124 -2.28 -12.46 -15.34
C HIS A 124 -0.77 -12.52 -15.15
N LYS A 125 -0.18 -11.58 -14.40
CA LYS A 125 1.26 -11.47 -14.17
C LYS A 125 1.56 -11.43 -12.67
N PRO A 126 2.73 -11.91 -12.23
CA PRO A 126 3.13 -11.86 -10.85
C PRO A 126 2.90 -10.47 -10.24
N TYR A 127 2.27 -10.46 -9.07
CA TYR A 127 1.95 -9.25 -8.34
C TYR A 127 3.24 -8.60 -7.86
N ASP A 128 3.33 -7.30 -8.08
CA ASP A 128 4.29 -6.46 -7.39
C ASP A 128 3.69 -5.05 -7.23
N ASN A 129 4.17 -4.33 -6.22
CA ASN A 129 3.79 -2.95 -5.95
C ASN A 129 5.04 -2.14 -5.59
N THR A 130 4.89 -0.94 -5.05
CA THR A 130 6.05 -0.10 -4.69
C THR A 130 6.86 -0.62 -3.50
N SER A 131 6.44 -1.72 -2.86
CA SER A 131 7.19 -2.37 -1.78
C SER A 131 8.54 -2.89 -2.27
N SER A 132 8.65 -3.38 -3.51
CA SER A 132 9.93 -3.86 -4.08
C SER A 132 10.99 -2.80 -4.28
N VAL A 133 10.61 -1.52 -4.17
CA VAL A 133 11.52 -0.37 -4.27
C VAL A 133 11.89 0.17 -2.88
N THR A 134 11.05 -0.08 -1.87
CA THR A 134 11.10 0.61 -0.57
C THR A 134 11.46 -0.31 0.59
N ILE A 135 10.92 -1.53 0.64
CA ILE A 135 11.01 -2.39 1.83
C ILE A 135 12.46 -2.76 2.13
N ASP A 136 13.26 -3.06 1.11
CA ASP A 136 14.70 -3.36 1.23
C ASP A 136 15.54 -2.15 1.71
N LYS A 137 14.91 -0.99 2.00
CA LYS A 137 15.52 0.25 2.48
C LYS A 137 14.97 0.69 3.85
N CYS A 138 14.11 -0.12 4.47
CA CYS A 138 13.56 0.15 5.79
C CYS A 138 14.40 -0.58 6.85
N ASP A 139 14.64 0.08 7.97
CA ASP A 139 15.20 -0.51 9.19
C ASP A 139 14.17 -1.39 9.91
N TYR A 140 12.88 -1.09 9.72
CA TYR A 140 11.78 -1.91 10.23
C TYR A 140 10.58 -1.93 9.28
N VAL A 141 9.93 -3.09 9.21
CA VAL A 141 8.75 -3.32 8.36
C VAL A 141 7.59 -3.72 9.23
N ILE A 142 6.59 -2.85 9.30
CA ILE A 142 5.33 -3.13 9.99
C ILE A 142 4.50 -4.06 9.11
N ARG A 143 4.11 -5.22 9.64
CA ARG A 143 3.10 -6.09 9.00
C ARG A 143 1.72 -5.50 9.24
N TYR A 144 0.97 -5.27 8.18
CA TYR A 144 -0.39 -4.75 8.29
C TYR A 144 -1.29 -5.63 9.15
N GLU A 145 -1.06 -6.94 9.10
CA GLU A 145 -1.79 -7.96 9.85
C GLU A 145 -1.53 -7.87 11.37
N ASN A 146 -0.35 -7.37 11.77
CA ASN A 146 0.05 -7.14 13.16
C ASN A 146 0.25 -5.64 13.46
N ILE A 147 -0.46 -4.77 12.74
CA ILE A 147 -0.17 -3.33 12.70
C ILE A 147 -0.18 -2.66 14.08
N ALA A 148 -1.05 -3.11 14.99
CA ALA A 148 -1.14 -2.53 16.33
C ALA A 148 0.16 -2.68 17.12
N ASN A 149 0.73 -3.90 17.13
CA ASN A 149 1.95 -4.21 17.89
C ASN A 149 3.21 -3.75 17.13
N ASP A 150 3.25 -3.97 15.82
CA ASP A 150 4.40 -3.62 15.00
C ASP A 150 4.59 -2.10 14.92
N TYR A 151 3.50 -1.32 14.94
CA TYR A 151 3.58 0.14 14.99
C TYR A 151 4.25 0.64 16.28
N ILE A 152 3.82 0.12 17.43
CA ILE A 152 4.43 0.40 18.73
C ILE A 152 5.92 0.07 18.70
N THR A 153 6.24 -1.14 18.26
CA THR A 153 7.63 -1.62 18.15
C THR A 153 8.48 -0.71 17.24
N ALA A 154 7.94 -0.25 16.12
CA ALA A 154 8.64 0.66 15.21
C ALA A 154 8.96 2.00 15.88
N LEU A 155 8.03 2.54 16.67
CA LEU A 155 8.22 3.80 17.39
C LEU A 155 9.23 3.65 18.53
N GLU A 156 9.19 2.56 19.30
CA GLU A 156 10.19 2.26 20.33
C GLU A 156 11.59 2.15 19.73
N LYS A 157 11.73 1.43 18.60
CA LYS A 157 12.99 1.35 17.85
C LYS A 157 13.47 2.70 17.31
N ALA A 158 12.55 3.62 17.02
CA ALA A 158 12.85 4.99 16.64
C ALA A 158 13.21 5.89 17.86
N GLY A 159 13.15 5.37 19.08
CA GLY A 159 13.48 6.13 20.30
C GLY A 159 12.30 6.91 20.91
N VAL A 160 11.05 6.60 20.52
CA VAL A 160 9.87 7.13 21.19
C VAL A 160 9.66 6.38 22.51
N LEU A 161 9.58 7.12 23.61
CA LEU A 161 9.27 6.57 24.93
C LEU A 161 7.74 6.46 25.10
N ASN A 162 7.25 5.29 25.51
CA ASN A 162 5.84 5.01 25.79
C ASN A 162 4.88 5.39 24.64
N PRO A 163 5.06 4.84 23.42
CA PRO A 163 4.18 5.15 22.29
C PRO A 163 2.74 4.70 22.54
N THR A 164 1.80 5.50 22.05
CA THR A 164 0.37 5.20 22.10
C THR A 164 -0.06 4.26 20.96
N PRO A 165 -1.02 3.36 21.20
CA PRO A 165 -1.56 2.48 20.16
C PRO A 165 -2.24 3.24 19.02
N LEU A 166 -2.10 2.70 17.80
CA LEU A 166 -2.76 3.22 16.61
C LEU A 166 -4.28 3.08 16.72
N LEU A 167 -4.99 4.20 16.61
CA LEU A 167 -6.45 4.18 16.57
C LEU A 167 -6.94 3.47 15.30
N ILE A 168 -7.76 2.43 15.48
CA ILE A 168 -8.36 1.70 14.37
C ILE A 168 -9.37 2.62 13.69
N ALA A 169 -9.03 3.12 12.50
CA ALA A 169 -9.92 3.93 11.67
C ALA A 169 -10.15 3.27 10.30
N ASN A 170 -11.38 3.38 9.77
CA ASN A 170 -11.76 3.00 8.40
C ASN A 170 -11.67 1.49 8.07
N LYS A 171 -12.55 0.67 8.65
CA LYS A 171 -12.78 -0.70 8.16
C LYS A 171 -13.37 -0.65 6.74
N THR A 172 -12.87 -1.51 5.84
CA THR A 172 -13.41 -1.59 4.48
C THR A 172 -14.77 -2.30 4.51
N GLN A 173 -15.81 -1.66 4.00
CA GLN A 173 -17.16 -2.23 3.93
C GLN A 173 -17.23 -3.41 2.94
N GLY A 174 -18.11 -4.37 3.19
CA GLY A 174 -18.36 -5.51 2.31
C GLY A 174 -17.32 -6.62 2.34
N LYS A 175 -16.17 -6.40 2.99
CA LYS A 175 -15.10 -7.40 3.06
C LYS A 175 -15.54 -8.61 3.90
N ARG A 176 -15.52 -9.81 3.31
CA ARG A 176 -15.69 -11.07 4.04
C ARG A 176 -14.57 -11.28 5.05
N LYS A 177 -14.83 -12.07 6.09
CA LYS A 177 -13.89 -12.28 7.20
C LYS A 177 -12.64 -13.04 6.73
N ASN A 178 -12.79 -14.05 5.88
CA ASN A 178 -11.69 -14.94 5.51
C ASN A 178 -11.27 -14.73 4.05
N LEU A 179 -9.95 -14.83 3.78
CA LEU A 179 -9.42 -14.74 2.42
C LEU A 179 -9.92 -15.87 1.53
N SER A 180 -10.13 -17.05 2.08
CA SER A 180 -10.60 -18.23 1.33
C SER A 180 -12.03 -18.10 0.84
N ASP A 181 -12.81 -17.17 1.39
CA ASP A 181 -14.12 -16.83 0.84
C ASP A 181 -14.01 -16.13 -0.52
N TYR A 182 -12.84 -15.58 -0.86
CA TYR A 182 -12.55 -14.93 -2.13
C TYR A 182 -11.75 -15.83 -3.06
N TYR A 183 -10.73 -16.52 -2.52
CA TYR A 183 -9.84 -17.36 -3.32
C TYR A 183 -10.27 -18.83 -3.27
N THR A 184 -11.35 -19.11 -4.00
CA THR A 184 -11.90 -20.46 -4.22
C THR A 184 -10.96 -21.34 -5.03
N ASP A 185 -11.18 -22.66 -4.98
CA ASP A 185 -10.42 -23.68 -5.73
C ASP A 185 -10.21 -23.31 -7.21
N GLU A 186 -11.26 -22.76 -7.84
CA GLU A 186 -11.27 -22.28 -9.22
C GLU A 186 -10.10 -21.33 -9.55
N ILE A 187 -9.72 -20.45 -8.63
CA ILE A 187 -8.69 -19.44 -8.86
C ILE A 187 -7.41 -19.67 -8.05
N LYS A 188 -7.30 -20.79 -7.30
CA LYS A 188 -6.13 -21.09 -6.44
C LYS A 188 -4.83 -21.16 -7.25
N GLU A 189 -4.83 -21.87 -8.37
CA GLU A 189 -3.63 -21.99 -9.22
C GLU A 189 -3.20 -20.62 -9.78
N ARG A 190 -4.18 -19.84 -10.26
CA ARG A 190 -3.92 -18.48 -10.74
C ARG A 190 -3.38 -17.62 -9.62
N ALA A 191 -3.99 -17.63 -8.45
CA ALA A 191 -3.54 -16.87 -7.28
C ALA A 191 -2.13 -17.29 -6.86
N THR A 192 -1.82 -18.58 -6.91
CA THR A 192 -0.47 -19.11 -6.67
C THR A 192 0.54 -18.53 -7.64
N TYR A 193 0.23 -18.54 -8.94
CA TYR A 193 1.08 -17.94 -9.97
C TYR A 193 1.22 -16.42 -9.78
N ILE A 194 0.17 -15.72 -9.39
CA ILE A 194 0.20 -14.25 -9.25
C ILE A 194 0.94 -13.83 -7.97
N PHE A 195 0.61 -14.39 -6.82
CA PHE A 195 1.09 -13.91 -5.53
C PHE A 195 2.32 -14.64 -5.01
N GLY A 196 2.53 -15.89 -5.44
CA GLY A 196 3.56 -16.78 -4.91
C GLY A 196 4.94 -16.12 -4.78
N PRO A 197 5.52 -15.51 -5.83
CA PRO A 197 6.83 -14.88 -5.73
C PRO A 197 6.90 -13.76 -4.69
N PHE A 198 5.85 -12.93 -4.60
CA PHE A 198 5.80 -11.84 -3.62
C PHE A 198 5.69 -12.40 -2.20
N LEU A 199 4.80 -13.37 -1.98
CA LEU A 199 4.63 -14.00 -0.67
C LEU A 199 5.95 -14.64 -0.23
N ASN A 200 6.60 -15.40 -1.10
CA ASN A 200 7.91 -16.01 -0.84
C ASN A 200 9.01 -14.97 -0.56
N LYS A 201 9.08 -13.87 -1.32
CA LYS A 201 10.10 -12.83 -1.10
C LYS A 201 9.97 -12.18 0.28
N TYR A 202 8.74 -11.90 0.71
CA TYR A 202 8.49 -11.15 1.92
C TYR A 202 7.92 -12.00 3.06
N ASP A 203 8.21 -13.30 3.06
CA ASP A 203 7.82 -14.23 4.12
C ASP A 203 6.35 -14.11 4.54
N TYR A 204 5.46 -14.05 3.54
CA TYR A 204 4.04 -14.30 3.73
C TYR A 204 3.71 -15.73 3.33
N ARG A 205 2.61 -16.24 3.88
CA ARG A 205 2.10 -17.58 3.57
C ARG A 205 0.77 -17.47 2.83
N PHE A 206 0.49 -18.48 2.02
CA PHE A 206 -0.87 -18.74 1.55
C PHE A 206 -1.76 -19.17 2.73
N PRO A 207 -3.09 -19.12 2.58
CA PRO A 207 -4.01 -19.67 3.58
C PRO A 207 -3.63 -21.12 3.93
N GLU A 208 -3.68 -21.48 5.21
CA GLU A 208 -3.21 -22.78 5.72
C GLU A 208 -3.99 -23.94 5.10
N GLU A 209 -5.28 -23.73 4.83
CA GLU A 209 -6.18 -24.66 4.15
C GLU A 209 -5.78 -25.01 2.71
N TRP A 210 -4.79 -24.32 2.12
CA TRP A 210 -4.24 -24.69 0.80
C TRP A 210 -3.11 -25.71 0.90
N GLY A 211 -2.64 -26.00 2.12
CA GLY A 211 -1.52 -26.91 2.35
C GLY A 211 -0.24 -26.46 1.65
N SER A 212 0.53 -27.42 1.15
CA SER A 212 1.79 -27.15 0.45
C SER A 212 1.54 -26.62 -0.97
N VAL A 213 1.81 -25.32 -1.17
CA VAL A 213 1.64 -24.67 -2.47
C VAL A 213 2.98 -24.58 -3.21
N LYS A 214 3.06 -25.15 -4.42
CA LYS A 214 4.25 -25.05 -5.28
C LYS A 214 4.17 -23.83 -6.18
N ILE A 215 5.05 -22.85 -5.95
CA ILE A 215 5.13 -21.64 -6.78
C ILE A 215 5.82 -21.96 -8.13
N PRO A 216 5.18 -21.71 -9.28
CA PRO A 216 5.78 -21.94 -10.60
C PRO A 216 7.08 -21.16 -10.80
N LEU A 217 8.11 -21.80 -11.37
CA LEU A 217 9.40 -21.15 -11.65
C LEU A 217 9.27 -19.97 -12.61
N THR A 218 8.42 -20.12 -13.64
CA THR A 218 8.13 -19.04 -14.61
C THR A 218 7.62 -17.78 -13.92
N SER A 219 6.77 -17.93 -12.91
CA SER A 219 6.28 -16.81 -12.10
C SER A 219 7.40 -16.14 -11.31
N LYS A 220 8.31 -16.92 -10.70
CA LYS A 220 9.47 -16.38 -9.97
C LYS A 220 10.39 -15.58 -10.88
N TYR A 221 10.74 -16.10 -12.06
CA TYR A 221 11.57 -15.39 -13.03
C TYR A 221 10.92 -14.10 -13.51
N LEU A 222 9.64 -14.17 -13.91
CA LEU A 222 8.91 -12.99 -14.37
C LEU A 222 8.79 -11.91 -13.29
N PHE A 223 8.60 -12.31 -12.02
CA PHE A 223 8.60 -11.38 -10.88
C PHE A 223 9.92 -10.62 -10.74
N VAL A 224 11.06 -11.31 -10.85
CA VAL A 224 12.39 -10.67 -10.78
C VAL A 224 12.57 -9.66 -11.92
N ILE A 225 12.30 -10.07 -13.16
CA ILE A 225 12.42 -9.23 -14.36
C ILE A 225 11.53 -7.98 -14.22
N MET A 226 10.26 -8.17 -13.89
CA MET A 226 9.31 -7.07 -13.70
C MET A 226 9.72 -6.15 -12.54
N GLY A 227 10.31 -6.69 -11.47
CA GLY A 227 10.84 -5.92 -10.36
C GLY A 227 11.97 -4.98 -10.76
N VAL A 228 12.87 -5.43 -11.65
CA VAL A 228 13.93 -4.57 -12.22
C VAL A 228 13.32 -3.44 -13.03
N PHE A 229 12.41 -3.74 -13.96
CA PHE A 229 11.73 -2.72 -14.75
C PHE A 229 10.95 -1.73 -13.89
N ARG A 230 10.30 -2.19 -12.80
CA ARG A 230 9.61 -1.30 -11.87
C ARG A 230 10.57 -0.34 -11.18
N LYS A 231 11.71 -0.81 -10.69
CA LYS A 231 12.73 0.04 -10.06
C LYS A 231 13.22 1.13 -11.01
N ILE A 232 13.43 0.79 -12.29
CA ILE A 232 13.81 1.77 -13.33
C ILE A 232 12.66 2.76 -13.57
N ASN A 233 11.44 2.25 -13.80
CA ASN A 233 10.28 3.07 -14.09
C ASN A 233 9.97 4.08 -12.97
N GLU A 234 10.03 3.67 -11.70
CA GLU A 234 9.78 4.60 -10.59
C GLU A 234 10.85 5.69 -10.47
N ARG A 235 12.10 5.45 -10.90
CA ARG A 235 13.16 6.47 -10.88
C ARG A 235 12.97 7.56 -11.94
N ILE A 236 12.40 7.21 -13.10
CA ILE A 236 12.17 8.13 -14.24
C ILE A 236 10.79 8.80 -14.19
N LYS A 237 9.85 8.23 -13.43
CA LYS A 237 8.48 8.71 -13.34
C LYS A 237 8.44 10.12 -12.75
N LYS A 238 7.83 11.04 -13.49
CA LYS A 238 7.52 12.38 -12.98
C LYS A 238 6.28 12.30 -12.09
N HIS A 239 6.37 12.90 -10.91
CA HIS A 239 5.25 13.03 -9.99
C HIS A 239 4.76 14.47 -9.93
N SER A 240 3.45 14.66 -9.79
CA SER A 240 2.88 15.99 -9.56
C SER A 240 3.40 16.56 -8.25
N LYS A 241 3.69 17.87 -8.25
CA LYS A 241 4.05 18.64 -7.06
C LYS A 241 2.83 19.13 -6.28
N ARG A 242 1.61 18.86 -6.76
CA ARG A 242 0.36 19.30 -6.12
C ARG A 242 0.21 18.63 -4.75
N LYS A 243 -0.28 19.41 -3.78
CA LYS A 243 -0.70 18.88 -2.47
C LYS A 243 -1.84 17.87 -2.65
N SER A 244 -1.98 16.96 -1.70
CA SER A 244 -3.09 16.01 -1.66
C SER A 244 -4.42 16.76 -1.55
N ILE A 245 -5.49 16.14 -2.03
CA ILE A 245 -6.84 16.72 -2.10
C ILE A 245 -7.25 17.27 -0.73
N SER A 246 -7.88 18.45 -0.71
CA SER A 246 -8.43 19.06 0.51
C SER A 246 -9.53 18.18 1.11
N GLY A 247 -9.63 18.15 2.43
CA GLY A 247 -10.50 17.25 3.18
C GLY A 247 -9.97 15.82 3.31
N SER A 248 -8.84 15.47 2.67
CA SER A 248 -8.14 14.23 2.95
C SER A 248 -7.16 14.42 4.10
N ILE A 249 -7.00 13.41 4.97
CA ILE A 249 -6.08 13.44 6.12
C ILE A 249 -4.70 14.01 5.75
N TYR A 250 -4.09 13.49 4.68
CA TYR A 250 -2.76 13.95 4.28
C TYR A 250 -2.78 15.33 3.63
N GLY A 251 -3.88 15.70 2.97
CA GLY A 251 -4.06 17.05 2.45
C GLY A 251 -4.12 18.08 3.57
N GLU A 252 -4.86 17.80 4.64
CA GLU A 252 -4.95 18.69 5.80
C GLU A 252 -3.59 18.84 6.50
N ILE A 253 -2.88 17.73 6.70
CA ILE A 253 -1.50 17.74 7.22
C ILE A 253 -0.58 18.63 6.36
N GLN A 254 -0.64 18.50 5.02
CA GLN A 254 0.17 19.34 4.12
C GLN A 254 -0.22 20.83 4.11
N ARG A 255 -1.38 21.18 4.65
CA ARG A 255 -1.86 22.56 4.80
C ARG A 255 -1.64 23.11 6.20
N GLY A 256 -1.14 22.31 7.14
CA GLY A 256 -0.99 22.68 8.55
C GLY A 256 -2.31 22.68 9.32
N ASN A 257 -3.37 22.13 8.73
CA ASN A 257 -4.67 22.02 9.38
C ASN A 257 -4.70 20.78 10.27
N THR A 258 -5.39 20.85 11.41
CA THR A 258 -5.64 19.67 12.25
C THR A 258 -6.61 18.71 11.51
N PRO A 259 -6.18 17.49 11.15
CA PRO A 259 -6.97 16.52 10.38
C PRO A 259 -7.98 15.72 11.23
#